data_AF-A0A835E6I2-F1
#
_entry.id   AF-A0A835E6I2-F1
#
_cell.length_a   1.000
_cell.length_b   1.000
_cell.length_c   1.000
_cell.angle_alpha   90.00
_cell.angle_beta   90.00
_cell.angle_gamma   90.00
#
_symmetry.space_group_name_H-M   'P 1'
#
loop_
_entity.id
_entity.type
_entity.pdbx_description
1 polymer ?
#
loop_
_entity_poly.entity_id
_entity_poly.type
_entity_poly.pdbx_seq_one_letter_code
_entity_poly.pdbx_strand_id
1 'polypeptide(L)'
;MEISLFFQYSAKLKNVTAPNEIPADTIHRTLRAYAEILVQTADDAYNRRVGIETITSFLDALRGMAYVAHILLDDALEALSHEHPIESLSEYALNRDVEIMQHEYNRRMHELQDDINNVAAVYHTHEVVSNTIHHAIEATKSIVRLMMARRERALGKSNGKVV
;
A
#
# COMPACT_ATOMS: atom_id res chain seq x y z
N MET A 1 10.81 -12.41 -1.36
CA MET A 1 10.05 -12.20 -2.62
C MET A 1 8.56 -12.39 -2.32
N GLU A 2 7.90 -11.33 -1.83
CA GLU A 2 6.46 -11.35 -1.47
C GLU A 2 5.69 -10.11 -1.98
N ILE A 3 6.32 -9.29 -2.82
CA ILE A 3 5.64 -8.24 -3.61
C ILE A 3 4.60 -8.90 -4.54
N SER A 4 4.77 -10.18 -4.87
CA SER A 4 3.84 -11.02 -5.61
C SER A 4 2.44 -11.08 -4.98
N LEU A 5 2.32 -10.99 -3.65
CA LEU A 5 1.00 -10.94 -2.98
C LEU A 5 0.26 -9.65 -3.33
N PHE A 6 0.96 -8.51 -3.38
CA PHE A 6 0.38 -7.22 -3.76
C PHE A 6 -0.18 -7.26 -5.19
N PHE A 7 0.57 -7.87 -6.12
CA PHE A 7 0.12 -8.09 -7.51
C PHE A 7 -0.98 -9.15 -7.63
N GLN A 8 -1.00 -10.16 -6.76
CA GLN A 8 -2.12 -11.11 -6.68
C GLN A 8 -3.40 -10.42 -6.21
N TYR A 9 -3.31 -9.49 -5.25
CA TYR A 9 -4.42 -8.67 -4.80
C TYR A 9 -4.89 -7.68 -5.88
N SER A 10 -3.98 -7.10 -6.66
CA SER A 10 -4.36 -6.26 -7.80
C SER A 10 -5.00 -7.05 -8.94
N ALA A 11 -4.55 -8.29 -9.20
CA ALA A 11 -5.17 -9.17 -10.19
C ALA A 11 -6.57 -9.66 -9.76
N LYS A 12 -6.86 -9.66 -8.46
CA LYS A 12 -8.19 -9.94 -7.89
C LYS A 12 -9.14 -8.74 -7.91
N LEU A 13 -8.75 -7.59 -8.45
CA LEU A 13 -9.62 -6.41 -8.69
C LEU A 13 -10.70 -6.66 -9.77
N LYS A 14 -11.24 -7.88 -9.88
CA LYS A 14 -12.33 -8.17 -10.81
C LYS A 14 -13.61 -7.55 -10.29
N ASN A 15 -14.07 -6.54 -11.04
CA ASN A 15 -15.44 -6.06 -11.20
C ASN A 15 -16.23 -5.87 -9.91
N VAL A 16 -16.13 -4.68 -9.32
CA VAL A 16 -17.25 -4.14 -8.57
C VAL A 16 -17.89 -3.13 -9.50
N THR A 17 -19.12 -3.39 -9.90
CA THR A 17 -19.81 -2.58 -10.91
C THR A 17 -20.36 -1.31 -10.25
N ALA A 18 -19.50 -0.49 -9.65
CA ALA A 18 -19.89 0.83 -9.15
C ALA A 18 -19.50 1.89 -10.18
N PRO A 19 -20.40 2.84 -10.51
CA PRO A 19 -20.22 3.81 -11.60
C PRO A 19 -19.07 4.81 -11.40
N ASN A 20 -18.43 4.82 -10.23
CA ASN A 20 -17.36 5.74 -9.85
C ASN A 20 -15.99 5.06 -9.62
N GLU A 21 -15.83 3.76 -9.91
CA GLU A 21 -14.53 3.08 -9.68
C GLU A 21 -13.41 3.61 -10.58
N ILE A 22 -12.21 3.75 -10.00
CA ILE A 22 -10.98 3.98 -10.78
C ILE A 22 -10.80 2.82 -11.75
N PRO A 23 -10.58 3.08 -13.06
CA PRO A 23 -10.41 2.02 -14.04
C PRO A 23 -9.30 1.04 -13.63
N ALA A 24 -9.57 -0.26 -13.70
CA ALA A 24 -8.61 -1.30 -13.34
C ALA A 24 -7.27 -1.17 -14.11
N ASP A 25 -7.32 -0.66 -15.34
CA ASP A 25 -6.15 -0.34 -16.15
C ASP A 25 -5.29 0.78 -15.55
N THR A 26 -5.90 1.81 -14.98
CA THR A 26 -5.21 2.89 -14.29
C THR A 26 -4.50 2.36 -13.06
N ILE A 27 -5.19 1.55 -12.24
CA ILE A 27 -4.60 0.90 -11.06
C ILE A 27 -3.43 0.01 -11.47
N HIS A 28 -3.60 -0.84 -12.50
CA HIS A 28 -2.53 -1.72 -12.99
C HIS A 28 -1.30 -0.94 -13.48
N ARG A 29 -1.50 0.16 -14.22
CA ARG A 29 -0.39 0.99 -14.70
C ARG A 29 0.35 1.66 -13.54
N THR A 30 -0.37 2.22 -12.58
CA THR A 30 0.23 2.85 -11.39
C THR A 30 1.03 1.83 -10.57
N LEU A 31 0.46 0.66 -10.30
CA LEU A 31 1.14 -0.38 -9.54
C LEU A 31 2.35 -0.95 -10.28
N ARG A 32 2.28 -1.04 -11.61
CA ARG A 32 3.43 -1.42 -12.44
C ARG A 32 4.58 -0.42 -12.30
N ALA A 33 4.30 0.88 -12.37
CA ALA A 33 5.33 1.91 -12.20
C ALA A 33 6.00 1.81 -10.82
N TYR A 34 5.24 1.57 -9.75
CA TYR A 34 5.83 1.34 -8.44
C TYR A 34 6.65 0.05 -8.38
N ALA A 35 6.20 -1.05 -8.99
CA ALA A 35 7.01 -2.28 -9.08
C ALA A 35 8.33 -2.07 -9.81
N GLU A 36 8.32 -1.33 -10.90
CA GLU A 36 9.52 -1.02 -11.68
C GLU A 36 10.56 -0.29 -10.80
N ILE A 37 10.13 0.63 -9.93
CA ILE A 37 11.01 1.27 -8.95
C ILE A 37 11.59 0.27 -7.94
N LEU A 38 10.78 -0.66 -7.43
CA LEU A 38 11.26 -1.69 -6.50
C LEU A 38 12.28 -2.63 -7.17
N VAL A 39 12.04 -3.02 -8.42
CA VAL A 39 12.96 -3.84 -9.22
C VAL A 39 14.26 -3.08 -9.49
N GLN A 40 14.17 -1.81 -9.89
CA GLN A 40 15.34 -0.97 -10.12
C GLN A 40 16.17 -0.81 -8.84
N THR A 41 15.51 -0.62 -7.69
CA THR A 41 16.19 -0.52 -6.40
C THR A 41 16.91 -1.83 -6.03
N ALA A 42 16.32 -2.98 -6.35
CA ALA A 42 16.97 -4.28 -6.15
C ALA A 42 18.20 -4.45 -7.06
N ASP A 43 18.12 -4.01 -8.33
CA ASP A 43 19.27 -4.01 -9.24
C ASP A 43 20.38 -3.05 -8.76
N ASP A 44 20.01 -1.85 -8.33
CA ASP A 44 20.96 -0.89 -7.78
C ASP A 44 21.62 -1.43 -6.50
N ALA A 45 20.86 -2.11 -5.63
CA ALA A 45 21.40 -2.77 -4.43
C ALA A 45 22.40 -3.87 -4.78
N TYR A 46 22.05 -4.74 -5.73
CA TYR A 46 22.93 -5.80 -6.20
C TYR A 46 24.25 -5.24 -6.77
N ASN A 47 24.15 -4.17 -7.55
CA ASN A 47 25.29 -3.52 -8.19
C ASN A 47 26.00 -2.49 -7.28
N ARG A 48 25.63 -2.38 -6.01
CA ARG A 48 26.19 -1.41 -5.04
C ARG A 48 26.08 0.06 -5.49
N ARG A 49 25.00 0.38 -6.22
CA ARG A 49 24.66 1.72 -6.75
C ARG A 49 23.57 2.44 -5.94
N VAL A 50 23.19 1.93 -4.77
CA VAL A 50 22.15 2.55 -3.94
C VAL A 50 22.62 3.88 -3.38
N GLY A 51 21.95 4.95 -3.80
CA GLY A 51 22.09 6.29 -3.24
C GLY A 51 20.84 6.74 -2.49
N ILE A 52 20.89 7.95 -1.90
CA ILE A 52 19.75 8.57 -1.22
C ILE A 52 18.55 8.70 -2.16
N GLU A 53 18.78 9.03 -3.44
CA GLU A 53 17.73 9.13 -4.46
C GLU A 53 17.05 7.78 -4.71
N THR A 54 17.82 6.70 -4.77
CA THR A 54 17.29 5.33 -4.90
C THR A 54 16.39 4.99 -3.72
N ILE A 55 16.83 5.27 -2.49
CA ILE A 55 16.05 4.93 -1.30
C ILE A 55 14.82 5.84 -1.16
N THR A 56 14.94 7.11 -1.48
CA THR A 56 13.80 8.05 -1.50
C THR A 56 12.73 7.57 -2.48
N SER A 57 13.13 7.26 -3.71
CA SER A 57 12.21 6.71 -4.73
C SER A 57 11.57 5.40 -4.28
N PHE A 58 12.34 4.54 -3.62
CA PHE A 58 11.86 3.29 -3.04
C PHE A 58 10.80 3.51 -1.96
N LEU A 59 11.05 4.40 -1.00
CA LEU A 59 10.11 4.72 0.07
C LEU A 59 8.83 5.37 -0.50
N ASP A 60 8.96 6.24 -1.49
CA ASP A 60 7.82 6.87 -2.15
C ASP A 60 6.98 5.87 -2.95
N ALA A 61 7.60 4.90 -3.62
CA ALA A 61 6.89 3.82 -4.28
C ALA A 61 6.08 2.97 -3.28
N LEU A 62 6.65 2.66 -2.11
CA LEU A 62 5.94 1.95 -1.05
C LEU A 62 4.78 2.76 -0.48
N ARG A 63 4.96 4.07 -0.24
CA ARG A 63 3.86 4.98 0.16
C ARG A 63 2.75 5.00 -0.89
N GLY A 64 3.11 5.08 -2.17
CA GLY A 64 2.16 5.02 -3.28
C GLY A 64 1.36 3.73 -3.32
N MET A 65 2.01 2.58 -3.11
CA MET A 65 1.32 1.28 -3.01
C MET A 65 0.32 1.23 -1.85
N ALA A 66 0.70 1.71 -0.66
CA ALA A 66 -0.20 1.79 0.49
C ALA A 66 -1.38 2.73 0.22
N TYR A 67 -1.15 3.86 -0.44
CA TYR A 67 -2.19 4.81 -0.81
C TYR A 67 -3.19 4.23 -1.83
N VAL A 68 -2.71 3.48 -2.82
CA VAL A 68 -3.60 2.76 -3.74
C VAL A 68 -4.47 1.75 -2.99
N ALA A 69 -3.90 1.01 -2.02
CA ALA A 69 -4.67 0.08 -1.20
C ALA A 69 -5.73 0.78 -0.34
N HIS A 70 -5.44 1.99 0.17
CA HIS A 70 -6.39 2.82 0.91
C HIS A 70 -7.58 3.22 0.02
N ILE A 71 -7.30 3.78 -1.17
CA ILE A 71 -8.35 4.17 -2.13
C ILE A 71 -9.24 2.98 -2.48
N LEU A 72 -8.63 1.82 -2.77
CA LEU A 72 -9.38 0.60 -3.11
C LEU A 72 -10.29 0.11 -1.98
N LEU A 73 -9.91 0.35 -0.73
CA LEU A 73 -10.75 0.06 0.43
C LEU A 73 -11.87 1.09 0.55
N ASP A 74 -11.56 2.38 0.44
CA ASP A 74 -12.55 3.46 0.49
C ASP A 74 -13.64 3.26 -0.57
N ASP A 75 -13.26 2.97 -1.82
CA ASP A 75 -14.19 2.70 -2.92
C ASP A 75 -15.15 1.53 -2.57
N ALA A 76 -14.63 0.47 -1.96
CA ALA A 76 -15.43 -0.70 -1.58
C ALA A 76 -16.37 -0.41 -0.40
N LEU A 77 -15.93 0.40 0.56
CA LEU A 77 -16.75 0.83 1.69
C LEU A 77 -17.83 1.82 1.25
N GLU A 78 -17.52 2.73 0.35
CA GLU A 78 -18.48 3.66 -0.26
C GLU A 78 -19.57 2.86 -0.99
N ALA A 79 -19.19 1.91 -1.86
CA ALA A 79 -20.15 1.03 -2.53
C ALA A 79 -21.05 0.28 -1.54
N LEU A 80 -20.47 -0.29 -0.48
CA LEU A 80 -21.22 -1.00 0.56
C LEU A 80 -22.20 -0.09 1.32
N SER A 81 -21.84 1.18 1.53
CA SER A 81 -22.67 2.16 2.23
C SER A 81 -23.93 2.56 1.46
N HIS A 82 -23.92 2.45 0.13
CA HIS A 82 -25.10 2.67 -0.70
C HIS A 82 -26.12 1.51 -0.59
N GLU A 83 -25.66 0.32 -0.18
CA GLU A 83 -26.49 -0.90 -0.17
C GLU A 83 -27.02 -1.29 1.22
N HIS A 84 -26.43 -0.74 2.29
CA HIS A 84 -26.72 -1.14 3.67
C HIS A 84 -26.82 0.07 4.62
N PRO A 85 -27.73 0.05 5.63
CA PRO A 85 -27.81 1.09 6.65
C PRO A 85 -26.50 1.22 7.45
N ILE A 86 -26.09 2.45 7.77
CA ILE A 86 -24.83 2.78 8.45
C ILE A 86 -24.63 1.98 9.76
N GLU A 87 -25.69 1.69 10.49
CA GLU A 87 -25.66 0.91 11.73
C GLU A 87 -25.20 -0.55 11.50
N SER A 88 -25.53 -1.13 10.36
CA SER A 88 -25.08 -2.47 9.95
C SER A 88 -23.66 -2.50 9.40
N LEU A 89 -23.03 -1.33 9.25
CA LEU A 89 -21.64 -1.14 8.83
C LEU A 89 -20.71 -0.92 10.03
N SER A 90 -21.23 -0.87 11.27
CA SER A 90 -20.40 -0.64 12.46
C SER A 90 -19.41 -1.79 12.71
N GLU A 91 -19.71 -3.02 12.27
CA GLU A 91 -18.76 -4.15 12.28
C GLU A 91 -17.55 -3.92 11.36
N TYR A 92 -17.65 -2.94 10.46
CA TYR A 92 -16.59 -2.46 9.57
C TYR A 92 -15.97 -1.14 10.04
N ALA A 93 -16.46 -0.53 11.13
CA ALA A 93 -15.92 0.67 11.81
C ALA A 93 -15.23 1.67 10.85
N LEU A 94 -16.04 2.14 9.90
CA LEU A 94 -15.80 2.68 8.55
C LEU A 94 -14.57 3.53 8.18
N ASN A 95 -13.60 3.83 9.06
CA ASN A 95 -12.22 4.18 8.65
C ASN A 95 -11.27 4.49 9.81
N ARG A 96 -11.75 4.73 11.04
CA ARG A 96 -10.88 5.25 12.12
C ARG A 96 -9.64 4.41 12.40
N ASP A 97 -9.78 3.09 12.49
CA ASP A 97 -8.62 2.22 12.70
C ASP A 97 -7.63 2.33 11.53
N VAL A 98 -8.15 2.38 10.29
CA VAL A 98 -7.35 2.47 9.07
C VAL A 98 -6.67 3.83 8.96
N GLU A 99 -7.36 4.92 9.28
CA GLU A 99 -6.80 6.27 9.35
C GLU A 99 -5.68 6.35 10.38
N ILE A 100 -5.90 5.81 11.59
CA ILE A 100 -4.88 5.77 12.65
C ILE A 100 -3.66 4.97 12.17
N MET A 101 -3.88 3.79 11.56
CA MET A 101 -2.79 2.98 11.03
C MET A 101 -2.09 3.63 9.83
N GLN A 102 -2.80 4.34 8.97
CA GLN A 102 -2.24 5.09 7.84
C GLN A 102 -1.40 6.26 8.34
N HIS A 103 -1.87 6.97 9.37
CA HIS A 103 -1.10 8.01 10.02
C HIS A 103 0.18 7.45 10.67
N GLU A 104 0.08 6.32 11.37
CA GLU A 104 1.24 5.66 11.96
C GLU A 104 2.22 5.16 10.89
N TYR A 105 1.72 4.57 9.81
CA TYR A 105 2.53 4.16 8.66
C TYR A 105 3.25 5.36 8.03
N ASN A 106 2.51 6.44 7.74
CA ASN A 106 3.09 7.65 7.18
C ASN A 106 4.15 8.23 8.11
N ARG A 107 3.90 8.28 9.42
CA ARG A 107 4.89 8.74 10.41
C ARG A 107 6.15 7.89 10.37
N ARG A 108 6.03 6.55 10.44
CA ARG A 108 7.16 5.61 10.36
C ARG A 108 7.95 5.79 9.07
N MET A 109 7.27 5.96 7.93
CA MET A 109 7.95 6.16 6.65
C MET A 109 8.69 7.50 6.59
N HIS A 110 8.22 8.56 7.25
CA HIS A 110 8.94 9.83 7.35
C HIS A 110 10.16 9.68 8.26
N GLU A 111 10.00 9.07 9.44
CA GLU A 111 11.10 8.78 10.38
C GLU A 111 12.24 8.00 9.68
N LEU A 112 11.90 6.95 8.91
CA LEU A 112 12.87 6.17 8.14
C LEU A 112 13.62 7.00 7.08
N GLN A 113 12.94 7.97 6.46
CA GLN A 113 13.55 8.84 5.45
C GLN A 113 14.47 9.88 6.10
N ASP A 114 14.04 10.46 7.22
CA ASP A 114 14.83 11.41 8.00
C ASP A 114 16.10 10.75 8.55
N ASP A 115 15.98 9.51 9.07
CA ASP A 115 17.13 8.73 9.55
C ASP A 115 18.16 8.51 8.44
N ILE A 116 17.72 8.18 7.23
CA ILE A 116 18.63 8.03 6.08
C ILE A 116 19.29 9.36 5.72
N ASN A 117 18.53 10.45 5.65
CA ASN A 117 19.07 11.76 5.30
C ASN A 117 20.12 12.21 6.32
N ASN A 118 19.86 11.96 7.60
CA ASN A 118 20.77 12.27 8.70
C ASN A 118 22.02 11.36 8.68
N VAL A 119 21.85 10.06 8.45
CA VAL A 119 22.99 9.13 8.40
C VAL A 119 23.85 9.40 7.18
N ALA A 120 23.26 9.63 6.00
CA ALA A 120 24.03 9.91 4.79
C ALA A 120 24.85 11.22 4.88
N ALA A 121 24.42 12.16 5.73
CA ALA A 121 25.18 13.36 6.05
C ALA A 121 26.42 13.10 6.95
N VAL A 122 26.49 11.94 7.62
CA VAL A 122 27.51 11.64 8.64
C VAL A 122 28.35 10.40 8.31
N TYR A 123 27.77 9.36 7.68
CA TYR A 123 28.43 8.09 7.34
C TYR A 123 27.83 7.42 6.08
N HIS A 124 28.65 6.73 5.29
CA HIS A 124 28.21 5.82 4.22
C HIS A 124 27.98 4.39 4.77
N THR A 125 26.96 4.17 5.60
CA THR A 125 26.71 2.84 6.19
C THR A 125 25.64 2.04 5.43
N HIS A 126 26.09 1.03 4.67
CA HIS A 126 25.23 0.06 4.00
C HIS A 126 24.26 -0.69 4.94
N GLU A 127 24.63 -0.86 6.22
CA GLU A 127 23.81 -1.54 7.22
C GLU A 127 22.53 -0.75 7.56
N VAL A 128 22.64 0.58 7.71
CA VAL A 128 21.48 1.46 7.95
C VAL A 128 20.51 1.38 6.78
N VAL A 129 21.03 1.43 5.56
CA VAL A 129 20.24 1.32 4.33
C VAL A 129 19.46 -0.01 4.27
N SER A 130 20.13 -1.12 4.56
CA SER A 130 19.48 -2.45 4.58
C SER A 130 18.38 -2.53 5.63
N ASN A 131 18.62 -2.02 6.83
CA ASN A 131 17.64 -2.01 7.91
C ASN A 131 16.43 -1.13 7.54
N THR A 132 16.64 0.07 7.00
CA THR A 132 15.54 0.94 6.57
C THR A 132 14.69 0.30 5.49
N ILE A 133 15.31 -0.28 4.46
CA ILE A 133 14.60 -0.98 3.39
C ILE A 133 13.73 -2.11 3.97
N HIS A 134 14.28 -2.91 4.89
CA HIS A 134 13.54 -4.00 5.53
C HIS A 134 12.32 -3.50 6.32
N HIS A 135 12.51 -2.49 7.18
CA HIS A 135 11.42 -1.94 8.00
C HIS A 135 10.32 -1.30 7.13
N ALA A 136 10.70 -0.57 6.08
CA ALA A 136 9.76 0.03 5.15
C ALA A 136 8.91 -1.02 4.43
N ILE A 137 9.52 -2.11 3.97
CA ILE A 137 8.82 -3.23 3.32
C ILE A 137 7.80 -3.85 4.29
N GLU A 138 8.23 -4.17 5.51
CA GLU A 138 7.35 -4.85 6.48
C GLU A 138 6.19 -3.96 6.93
N ALA A 139 6.43 -2.66 7.15
CA ALA A 139 5.38 -1.69 7.44
C ALA A 139 4.34 -1.61 6.30
N THR A 140 4.82 -1.53 5.05
CA THR A 140 3.96 -1.45 3.86
C THR A 140 3.15 -2.72 3.67
N LYS A 141 3.78 -3.89 3.82
CA LYS A 141 3.10 -5.18 3.74
C LYS A 141 1.97 -5.29 4.76
N SER A 142 2.24 -4.90 6.01
CA SER A 142 1.27 -4.99 7.09
C SER A 142 0.02 -4.17 6.79
N ILE A 143 0.19 -2.89 6.42
CA ILE A 143 -0.94 -2.00 6.17
C ILE A 143 -1.73 -2.40 4.92
N VAL A 144 -1.05 -2.76 3.83
CA VAL A 144 -1.72 -3.19 2.60
C VAL A 144 -2.52 -4.47 2.83
N ARG A 145 -1.92 -5.50 3.46
CA ARG A 145 -2.61 -6.77 3.71
C ARG A 145 -3.91 -6.54 4.48
N LEU A 146 -3.86 -5.66 5.48
CA LEU A 146 -5.03 -5.31 6.27
C LEU A 146 -6.11 -4.60 5.43
N MET A 147 -5.72 -3.60 4.64
CA MET A 147 -6.64 -2.86 3.76
C MET A 147 -7.31 -3.80 2.76
N MET A 148 -6.54 -4.67 2.11
CA MET A 148 -7.07 -5.62 1.15
C MET A 148 -7.98 -6.66 1.79
N ALA A 149 -7.65 -7.16 2.99
CA ALA A 149 -8.51 -8.09 3.72
C ALA A 149 -9.83 -7.44 4.18
N ARG A 150 -9.84 -6.13 4.49
CA ARG A 150 -11.07 -5.38 4.77
C ARG A 150 -11.88 -5.18 3.48
N ARG A 151 -11.22 -4.84 2.37
CA ARG A 151 -11.85 -4.69 1.06
C ARG A 151 -12.54 -5.98 0.61
N GLU A 152 -11.84 -7.11 0.66
CA GLU A 152 -12.41 -8.42 0.29
C GLU A 152 -13.67 -8.74 1.11
N ARG A 153 -13.69 -8.42 2.41
CA ARG A 153 -14.87 -8.59 3.27
C ARG A 153 -16.02 -7.65 2.90
N ALA A 154 -15.72 -6.38 2.60
CA ALA A 154 -16.73 -5.41 2.17
C ALA A 154 -17.40 -5.85 0.85
N LEU A 155 -16.59 -6.26 -0.13
CA LEU A 155 -17.09 -6.73 -1.42
C LEU A 155 -17.85 -8.06 -1.33
N GLY A 156 -17.41 -8.98 -0.47
CA GLY A 156 -18.12 -10.23 -0.25
C GLY A 156 -19.55 -10.04 0.27
N LYS A 157 -19.79 -8.99 1.06
CA LYS A 157 -21.12 -8.67 1.59
C LYS A 157 -22.03 -8.00 0.56
N SER A 158 -21.49 -7.07 -0.23
CA SER A 158 -22.21 -6.45 -1.37
C SER A 158 -22.64 -7.50 -2.41
N ASN A 159 -21.75 -8.43 -2.77
CA ASN A 159 -22.04 -9.51 -3.72
C ASN A 159 -22.89 -10.66 -3.13
N GLY A 160 -23.18 -10.65 -1.82
CA GLY A 160 -23.94 -11.70 -1.12
C GLY A 160 -25.45 -11.72 -1.42
N LYS A 161 -25.95 -10.84 -2.29
CA LYS A 161 -27.33 -10.89 -2.80
C LYS A 161 -27.48 -11.91 -3.95
N VAL A 162 -27.45 -13.20 -3.61
CA VAL A 162 -28.20 -14.22 -4.36
C VAL A 162 -28.76 -15.22 -3.35
N VAL A 163 -29.93 -14.91 -2.76
CA VAL A 163 -31.08 -15.82 -2.59
C VAL A 163 -32.34 -14.96 -2.50
#